data_AF-A0A1B8NZR7-F1
#
_entry.id   AF-A0A1B8NZR7-F1
#
_cell.length_a   1.000
_cell.length_b   1.000
_cell.length_c   1.000
_cell.angle_alpha   90.00
_cell.angle_beta   90.00
_cell.angle_gamma   90.00
#
_symmetry.space_group_name_H-M   'P 1'
#
loop_
_entity.id
_entity.type
_entity.pdbx_description
1 polymer ?
#
loop_
_entity_poly.entity_id
_entity_poly.type
_entity_poly.pdbx_seq_one_letter_code
_entity_poly.pdbx_strand_id
1 'polypeptide(L)'
;MTPTPEPASAAEPTVTSTPAQPVSSQPMSTTAVASAASSSEPDPIRRVVDQRETATPGTWGVQVGAFSDADHARRLAARAAERLTAELADARVAVPHVAEAGVYRARLVDMQEGEARSACRRLQAQGMDCMVVQAAL
;
A
#
# COMPACT_ATOMS: atom_id res chain seq x y z
N MET A 1 -34.76 4.91 46.29
CA MET A 1 -35.47 3.67 45.92
C MET A 1 -34.81 3.15 44.66
N THR A 2 -33.77 2.34 44.83
CA THR A 2 -33.04 1.66 43.77
C THR A 2 -33.67 0.29 43.58
N PRO A 3 -33.79 -0.21 42.34
CA PRO A 3 -33.71 -1.65 42.14
C PRO A 3 -32.46 -2.03 41.31
N THR A 4 -31.55 -2.71 41.98
CA THR A 4 -30.61 -3.69 41.41
C THR A 4 -31.40 -4.90 40.89
N PRO A 5 -30.98 -5.49 39.76
CA PRO A 5 -30.83 -6.95 39.73
C PRO A 5 -29.53 -7.45 39.05
N GLU A 6 -28.92 -8.46 39.68
CA GLU A 6 -27.86 -9.38 39.22
C GLU A 6 -28.28 -10.82 39.68
N PRO A 7 -27.67 -11.94 39.24
CA PRO A 7 -27.61 -12.57 37.90
C PRO A 7 -28.24 -14.00 37.87
N ALA A 8 -28.46 -14.57 36.69
CA ALA A 8 -28.59 -16.04 36.54
C ALA A 8 -28.29 -16.57 35.12
N SER A 9 -27.39 -17.56 35.11
CA SER A 9 -27.41 -18.78 34.28
C SER A 9 -26.63 -18.83 32.97
N ALA A 10 -25.62 -19.69 33.01
CA ALA A 10 -24.75 -20.18 31.96
C ALA A 10 -25.47 -21.01 30.88
N ALA A 11 -24.92 -20.98 29.66
CA ALA A 11 -25.05 -22.05 28.68
C ALA A 11 -23.86 -21.98 27.71
N GLU A 12 -22.82 -22.76 28.02
CA GLU A 12 -21.75 -23.11 27.08
C GLU A 12 -22.31 -24.10 26.03
N PRO A 13 -22.18 -23.85 24.72
CA PRO A 13 -22.38 -24.90 23.74
C PRO A 13 -21.11 -25.75 23.62
N THR A 14 -21.19 -26.92 24.26
CA THR A 14 -20.60 -28.22 23.94
C THR A 14 -19.71 -28.31 22.69
N VAL A 15 -18.47 -28.73 22.92
CA VAL A 15 -17.57 -29.38 21.95
C VAL A 15 -18.14 -30.72 21.47
N THR A 16 -18.22 -30.90 20.15
CA THR A 16 -18.46 -32.21 19.50
C THR A 16 -17.24 -32.58 18.65
N SER A 17 -16.66 -33.74 18.94
CA SER A 17 -15.51 -34.35 18.26
C SER A 17 -15.91 -35.30 17.11
N THR A 18 -14.99 -35.44 16.12
CA THR A 18 -14.62 -36.67 15.36
C THR A 18 -15.51 -37.11 14.16
N PRO A 19 -15.02 -37.79 13.07
CA PRO A 19 -13.67 -38.33 12.73
C PRO A 19 -13.06 -38.00 11.33
N ALA A 20 -11.80 -38.43 11.22
CA ALA A 20 -10.85 -38.68 10.11
C ALA A 20 -11.30 -39.22 8.71
N GLN A 21 -10.61 -38.68 7.68
CA GLN A 21 -10.05 -39.32 6.45
C GLN A 21 -11.00 -39.66 5.25
N PRO A 22 -10.55 -39.48 3.97
CA PRO A 22 -9.53 -40.33 3.35
C PRO A 22 -8.41 -39.60 2.57
N VAL A 23 -7.22 -40.21 2.67
CA VAL A 23 -6.11 -40.07 1.72
C VAL A 23 -6.54 -40.59 0.34
N SER A 24 -6.36 -39.79 -0.72
CA SER A 24 -6.48 -40.25 -2.10
C SER A 24 -5.11 -40.16 -2.77
N SER A 25 -4.49 -41.33 -2.90
CA SER A 25 -3.23 -41.57 -3.58
C SER A 25 -3.44 -41.75 -5.09
N GLN A 26 -2.59 -41.07 -5.88
CA GLN A 26 -2.05 -41.46 -7.21
C GLN A 26 -2.96 -41.23 -8.46
N PRO A 27 -2.41 -41.01 -9.68
CA PRO A 27 -1.14 -41.57 -10.19
C PRO A 27 -0.14 -40.63 -10.88
N MET A 28 1.10 -41.11 -10.83
CA MET A 28 2.24 -40.80 -11.68
C MET A 28 1.83 -40.92 -13.16
N SER A 29 1.99 -39.86 -13.94
CA SER A 29 2.01 -39.93 -15.40
C SER A 29 3.31 -39.29 -15.87
N THR A 30 4.27 -40.16 -16.12
CA THR A 30 5.46 -39.89 -16.92
C THR A 30 5.05 -39.66 -18.36
N THR A 31 5.19 -38.43 -18.86
CA THR A 31 5.44 -38.22 -20.27
C THR A 31 6.46 -37.10 -20.42
N ALA A 32 7.68 -37.51 -20.71
CA ALA A 32 8.70 -36.67 -21.27
C ALA A 32 8.27 -36.20 -22.66
N VAL A 33 8.33 -34.90 -22.91
CA VAL A 33 8.67 -34.36 -24.23
C VAL A 33 9.64 -33.21 -24.04
N ALA A 34 10.89 -33.49 -24.39
CA ALA A 34 11.90 -32.47 -24.61
C ALA A 34 11.66 -31.81 -25.97
N SER A 35 12.03 -30.54 -26.02
CA SER A 35 12.56 -29.81 -27.17
C SER A 35 11.60 -29.03 -28.07
N ALA A 36 11.86 -27.72 -28.00
CA ALA A 36 12.06 -26.80 -29.12
C ALA A 36 10.82 -26.19 -29.77
N ALA A 37 10.53 -24.95 -29.37
CA ALA A 37 10.42 -23.87 -30.34
C ALA A 37 10.87 -22.57 -29.69
N SER A 38 11.98 -22.01 -30.20
CA SER A 38 12.28 -20.60 -30.06
C SER A 38 11.06 -19.80 -30.50
N SER A 39 10.47 -19.07 -29.56
CA SER A 39 9.62 -17.94 -29.87
C SER A 39 10.08 -16.86 -28.93
N SER A 40 10.71 -15.83 -29.48
CA SER A 40 11.03 -14.58 -28.79
C SER A 40 9.71 -13.90 -28.42
N GLU A 41 9.02 -14.45 -27.43
CA GLU A 41 7.84 -13.85 -26.86
C GLU A 41 8.34 -12.89 -25.79
N PRO A 42 8.12 -11.57 -25.94
CA PRO A 42 8.52 -10.62 -24.93
C PRO A 42 7.73 -10.95 -23.65
N ASP A 43 8.46 -11.54 -22.71
CA ASP A 43 7.97 -11.95 -21.41
C ASP A 43 7.04 -10.87 -20.82
N PRO A 44 5.74 -11.16 -20.62
CA PRO A 44 4.77 -10.16 -20.15
C PRO A 44 5.11 -9.65 -18.76
N ILE A 45 5.94 -10.36 -17.98
CA ILE A 45 6.43 -9.89 -16.68
C ILE A 45 7.34 -8.68 -16.89
N ARG A 46 8.22 -8.69 -17.89
CA ARG A 46 9.13 -7.58 -18.20
C ARG A 46 8.40 -6.29 -18.57
N ARG A 47 7.25 -6.40 -19.26
CA ARG A 47 6.43 -5.24 -19.64
C ARG A 47 5.74 -4.58 -18.44
N VAL A 48 5.43 -5.34 -17.38
CA VAL A 48 4.89 -4.78 -16.13
C VAL A 48 5.98 -4.05 -15.33
N VAL A 49 7.25 -4.44 -15.48
CA VAL A 49 8.37 -3.74 -14.84
C VAL A 49 8.74 -2.45 -15.59
N ASP A 50 8.74 -2.48 -16.92
CA ASP A 50 9.14 -1.35 -17.77
C ASP A 50 8.09 -0.20 -17.81
N GLN A 51 6.80 -0.52 -17.60
CA GLN A 51 5.76 0.50 -17.44
C GLN A 51 5.87 1.31 -16.14
N ARG A 52 6.75 0.92 -15.20
CA ARG A 52 7.13 1.79 -14.08
C ARG A 52 8.21 2.81 -14.47
N GLU A 53 8.93 2.60 -15.56
CA GLU A 53 10.15 3.37 -15.87
C GLU A 53 9.95 4.48 -16.92
N THR A 54 8.80 4.54 -17.61
CA THR A 54 8.50 5.61 -18.59
C THR A 54 7.72 6.77 -17.99
N ALA A 55 7.89 7.01 -16.69
CA ALA A 55 7.27 8.16 -16.07
C ALA A 55 8.00 9.44 -16.46
N THR A 56 7.25 10.32 -17.12
CA THR A 56 7.65 11.70 -17.43
C THR A 56 8.24 12.37 -16.19
N PRO A 57 9.36 13.12 -16.32
CA PRO A 57 9.92 13.86 -15.19
C PRO A 57 8.85 14.80 -14.59
N GLY A 58 8.66 14.73 -13.27
CA GLY A 58 7.68 15.55 -12.55
C GLY A 58 6.32 14.91 -12.25
N THR A 59 6.07 13.66 -12.66
CA THR A 59 4.77 12.97 -12.43
C THR A 59 4.73 12.17 -11.12
N TRP A 60 5.76 12.20 -10.28
CA TRP A 60 5.77 11.44 -9.03
C TRP A 60 5.53 12.29 -7.81
N GLY A 61 5.02 11.61 -6.79
CA GLY A 61 4.80 12.17 -5.48
C GLY A 61 4.80 11.11 -4.41
N VAL A 62 4.65 11.59 -3.18
CA VAL A 62 4.57 10.76 -1.99
C VAL A 62 3.37 11.19 -1.18
N GLN A 63 2.45 10.26 -0.90
CA GLN A 63 1.36 10.47 0.04
C GLN A 63 1.79 10.01 1.44
N VAL A 64 1.67 10.91 2.42
CA VAL A 64 2.04 10.66 3.83
C VAL A 64 0.84 10.51 4.76
N GLY A 65 -0.37 10.80 4.27
CA GLY A 65 -1.59 10.60 5.03
C GLY A 65 -2.82 11.21 4.40
N ALA A 66 -3.96 11.03 5.06
CA ALA A 66 -5.21 11.69 4.76
C ALA A 66 -5.94 12.01 6.08
N PHE A 67 -6.42 13.24 6.23
CA PHE A 67 -7.03 13.73 7.46
C PHE A 67 -8.34 14.45 7.14
N SER A 68 -9.32 14.39 8.03
CA SER A 68 -10.57 15.18 7.89
C SER A 68 -10.33 16.68 8.10
N ASP A 69 -9.21 17.06 8.74
CA ASP A 69 -8.82 18.44 9.00
C ASP A 69 -7.74 18.95 8.02
N ALA A 70 -8.02 20.06 7.34
CA ALA A 70 -7.11 20.68 6.38
C ALA A 70 -5.78 21.11 7.03
N ASP A 71 -5.85 21.75 8.19
CA ASP A 71 -4.67 22.21 8.94
C ASP A 71 -3.78 21.05 9.39
N HIS A 72 -4.39 19.93 9.79
CA HIS A 72 -3.62 18.76 10.21
C HIS A 72 -2.88 18.14 9.02
N ALA A 73 -3.58 17.96 7.89
CA ALA A 73 -2.97 17.47 6.65
C ALA A 73 -1.83 18.38 6.19
N ARG A 74 -2.02 19.71 6.24
CA ARG A 74 -1.01 20.68 5.83
C ARG A 74 0.21 20.68 6.73
N ARG A 75 0.05 20.61 8.06
CA ARG A 75 1.17 20.51 9.00
C ARG A 75 1.96 19.22 8.81
N LEU A 76 1.29 18.08 8.61
CA LEU A 76 1.99 16.81 8.39
C LEU A 76 2.76 16.84 7.06
N ALA A 77 2.12 17.31 5.98
CA ALA A 77 2.76 17.42 4.68
C ALA A 77 3.95 18.39 4.71
N ALA A 78 3.84 19.52 5.42
CA ALA A 78 4.92 20.46 5.63
C ALA A 78 6.08 19.83 6.41
N ARG A 79 5.80 19.13 7.52
CA ARG A 79 6.85 18.39 8.24
C ARG A 79 7.54 17.36 7.35
N ALA A 80 6.77 16.58 6.58
CA ALA A 80 7.35 15.63 5.65
C ALA A 80 8.23 16.33 4.62
N ALA A 81 7.80 17.48 4.09
CA ALA A 81 8.60 18.28 3.15
C ALA A 81 9.87 18.81 3.80
N GLU A 82 9.83 19.36 5.01
CA GLU A 82 11.00 19.85 5.75
C GLU A 82 12.05 18.75 5.97
N ARG A 83 11.60 17.52 6.24
CA ARG A 83 12.49 16.36 6.39
C ARG A 83 13.13 15.92 5.07
N LEU A 84 12.49 16.26 3.96
CA LEU A 84 12.95 15.93 2.62
C LEU A 84 13.76 17.07 1.99
N THR A 85 13.53 18.33 2.36
CA THR A 85 14.19 19.52 1.75
C THR A 85 15.69 19.53 1.95
N ALA A 86 16.19 18.85 2.98
CA ALA A 86 17.62 18.65 3.19
C ALA A 86 18.30 17.89 2.02
N GLU A 87 17.54 17.13 1.24
CA GLU A 87 18.04 16.23 0.19
C GLU A 87 17.29 16.36 -1.15
N LEU A 88 16.04 16.81 -1.13
CA LEU A 88 15.15 17.00 -2.29
C LEU A 88 14.63 18.44 -2.25
N ALA A 89 15.28 19.33 -2.99
CA ALA A 89 14.94 20.75 -3.03
C ALA A 89 13.58 21.04 -3.71
N ASP A 90 13.14 20.12 -4.58
CA ASP A 90 12.00 20.35 -5.48
C ASP A 90 10.66 19.79 -4.96
N ALA A 91 10.65 19.09 -3.82
CA ALA A 91 9.43 18.48 -3.28
C ALA A 91 8.40 19.54 -2.85
N ARG A 92 7.28 19.65 -3.57
CA ARG A 92 6.20 20.59 -3.26
C ARG A 92 5.10 19.95 -2.43
N VAL A 93 4.65 20.63 -1.38
CA VAL A 93 3.48 20.21 -0.59
C VAL A 93 2.19 20.48 -1.36
N ALA A 94 1.38 19.45 -1.58
CA ALA A 94 0.04 19.52 -2.14
C ALA A 94 -0.97 18.85 -1.19
N VAL A 95 -2.08 19.54 -0.92
CA VAL A 95 -3.13 19.05 -0.02
C VAL A 95 -4.49 19.09 -0.71
N PRO A 96 -4.79 18.17 -1.64
CA PRO A 96 -6.09 18.12 -2.29
C PRO A 96 -7.18 17.75 -1.27
N HIS A 97 -8.32 18.40 -1.43
CA HIS A 97 -9.55 18.01 -0.76
C HIS A 97 -10.29 16.98 -1.64
N VAL A 98 -10.59 15.82 -1.06
CA VAL A 98 -11.39 14.78 -1.70
C VAL A 98 -12.80 14.86 -1.15
N ALA A 99 -13.67 15.57 -1.87
CA ALA A 99 -15.04 15.84 -1.44
C ALA A 99 -15.86 14.58 -1.20
N GLU A 100 -15.65 13.54 -2.02
CA GLU A 100 -16.33 12.24 -1.91
C GLU A 100 -16.08 11.55 -0.57
N ALA A 101 -14.89 11.72 -0.01
CA ALA A 101 -14.48 11.12 1.26
C ALA A 101 -14.45 12.12 2.42
N GLY A 102 -14.67 13.42 2.17
CA GLY A 102 -14.56 14.48 3.17
C GLY A 102 -13.19 14.57 3.84
N VAL A 103 -12.11 14.28 3.11
CA VAL A 103 -10.74 14.28 3.65
C VAL A 103 -9.77 15.07 2.79
N TYR A 104 -8.76 15.62 3.45
CA TYR A 104 -7.61 16.30 2.90
C TYR A 104 -6.43 15.34 2.86
N ARG A 105 -5.87 15.09 1.67
CA ARG A 105 -4.71 14.19 1.53
C ARG A 105 -3.42 14.98 1.66
N ALA A 106 -2.53 14.56 2.55
CA ALA A 106 -1.20 15.12 2.65
C ALA A 106 -0.28 14.43 1.63
N ARG A 107 0.10 15.15 0.56
CA ARG A 107 1.02 14.63 -0.45
C ARG A 107 2.13 15.63 -0.79
N LEU A 108 3.26 15.09 -1.21
CA LEU A 108 4.35 15.82 -1.84
C LEU A 108 4.38 15.48 -3.32
N VAL A 109 4.59 16.45 -4.18
CA VAL A 109 4.60 16.33 -5.65
C VAL A 109 5.83 17.03 -6.22
N ASP A 110 5.93 17.14 -7.54
CA ASP A 110 7.06 17.75 -8.25
C ASP A 110 8.39 16.99 -8.05
N MET A 111 8.33 15.64 -8.01
CA MET A 111 9.51 14.79 -7.85
C MET A 111 9.61 13.70 -8.93
N GLN A 112 10.83 13.16 -9.09
CA GLN A 112 11.12 12.02 -9.97
C GLN A 112 10.82 10.69 -9.26
N GLU A 113 10.70 9.58 -9.99
CA GLU A 113 10.37 8.27 -9.38
C GLU A 113 11.39 7.87 -8.31
N GLY A 114 12.68 7.99 -8.65
CA GLY A 114 13.79 7.67 -7.75
C GLY A 114 13.82 8.55 -6.51
N GLU A 115 13.49 9.84 -6.67
CA GLU A 115 13.33 10.78 -5.57
C GLU A 115 12.14 10.41 -4.68
N ALA A 116 10.97 10.11 -5.26
CA ALA A 116 9.78 9.72 -4.52
C ALA A 116 10.01 8.44 -3.71
N ARG A 117 10.64 7.42 -4.29
CA ARG A 117 11.02 6.19 -3.57
C ARG A 117 12.00 6.46 -2.44
N SER A 118 13.02 7.28 -2.69
CA SER A 118 14.03 7.63 -1.69
C SER A 118 13.43 8.44 -0.55
N ALA A 119 12.59 9.42 -0.88
CA ALA A 119 11.82 10.20 0.07
C ALA A 119 10.94 9.30 0.94
N CYS A 120 10.25 8.35 0.33
CA CYS A 120 9.36 7.45 1.04
C CYS A 120 10.09 6.58 2.07
N ARG A 121 11.22 6.01 1.68
CA ARG A 121 12.07 5.23 2.58
C ARG A 121 12.56 6.04 3.77
N ARG A 122 12.90 7.32 3.56
CA ARG A 122 13.32 8.22 4.65
C ARG A 122 12.19 8.55 5.61
N LEU A 123 10.99 8.80 5.09
CA LEU A 123 9.82 9.07 5.92
C LEU A 123 9.47 7.85 6.77
N GLN A 124 9.51 6.66 6.19
CA GLN A 124 9.33 5.40 6.91
C GLN A 124 10.39 5.19 8.00
N ALA A 125 11.66 5.51 7.72
CA ALA A 125 12.74 5.46 8.72
C ALA A 125 12.51 6.43 9.90
N GLN A 126 11.69 7.46 9.72
CA GLN A 126 11.28 8.39 10.79
C GLN A 126 9.96 8.00 11.47
N GLY A 127 9.38 6.85 11.11
CA GLY A 127 8.10 6.38 11.64
C GLY A 127 6.87 7.07 11.04
N MET A 128 7.01 7.73 9.89
CA MET A 128 5.88 8.28 9.14
C MET A 128 5.43 7.29 8.06
N ASP A 129 4.13 7.09 7.94
CA ASP A 129 3.57 6.27 6.88
C ASP A 129 3.79 6.96 5.53
N CYS A 130 4.06 6.16 4.50
CA CYS A 130 4.38 6.68 3.20
C CYS A 130 4.00 5.72 2.09
N MET A 131 3.35 6.30 1.07
CA MET A 131 3.04 5.64 -0.19
C MET A 131 3.55 6.48 -1.36
N VAL A 132 4.39 5.88 -2.22
CA VAL A 132 4.77 6.48 -3.50
C VAL A 132 3.58 6.44 -4.44
N VAL A 133 3.20 7.58 -4.99
CA VAL A 133 2.08 7.72 -5.90
C VAL A 133 2.51 8.41 -7.18
N GLN A 134 1.92 8.05 -8.31
CA GLN A 134 1.97 8.93 -9.47
C GLN A 134 1.12 10.15 -9.13
N ALA A 135 1.77 11.29 -9.00
CA ALA A 135 1.14 12.60 -9.05
C ALA A 135 0.75 12.86 -10.51
N ALA A 136 -0.20 12.07 -11.04
CA ALA A 136 -0.90 12.43 -12.26
C ALA A 136 -1.63 13.75 -11.93
N LEU A 137 -1.18 14.83 -12.56
CA LEU A 137 -1.77 16.16 -12.47
C LEU A 137 -3.19 16.14 -13.05
#